data_AF-A0A920LL48-F1
#
_entry.id   AF-A0A920LL48-F1
#
_cell.length_a   1.000
_cell.length_b   1.000
_cell.length_c   1.000
_cell.angle_alpha   90.00
_cell.angle_beta   90.00
_cell.angle_gamma   90.00
#
_symmetry.space_group_name_H-M   'P 1'
#
loop_
_entity.id
_entity.type
_entity.pdbx_description
1 polymer ?
#
loop_
_entity_poly.entity_id
_entity_poly.type
_entity_poly.pdbx_seq_one_letter_code
_entity_poly.pdbx_strand_id
1 'polypeptide(L)'
;MTNKFFTLLMIFFGFSKFNIVNSQILYNSNLPIVIINTGGAYIPDEPKIPVNFQIIDNGIGVLNNINDFPNHYNGFCGIETRGNSTQGFDKKTYSIELWNSNNEDTSASLLGMGKEEDWILHAMVIDKSQVRIPFSFYLFQRMGHYASNWRYVELIIDGDYRGLYILCEKIKRDDDRVDIAKLDDDDIYGDSLTGGYILRLDWLGYYSQGFSSNYYSQSGYFPLFYQWYYPKADNIQI
;
A
#
# COMPACT_ATOMS: atom_id res chain seq x y z
N MET A 1 -49.75 -20.46 -60.10
CA MET A 1 -48.96 -19.21 -60.19
C MET A 1 -48.61 -18.81 -58.76
N THR A 2 -47.41 -19.15 -58.31
CA THR A 2 -47.01 -19.04 -56.90
C THR A 2 -45.97 -17.93 -56.77
N ASN A 3 -46.37 -16.81 -56.15
CA ASN A 3 -45.53 -15.65 -55.89
C ASN A 3 -44.45 -16.01 -54.86
N LYS A 4 -43.17 -15.88 -55.23
CA LYS A 4 -42.05 -15.92 -54.29
C LYS A 4 -41.79 -14.49 -53.77
N PHE A 5 -42.12 -14.25 -52.51
CA PHE A 5 -41.66 -13.08 -51.78
C PHE A 5 -40.16 -13.22 -51.51
N PHE A 6 -39.37 -12.25 -51.96
CA PHE A 6 -37.95 -12.13 -51.64
C PHE A 6 -37.82 -11.14 -50.46
N THR A 7 -37.52 -11.65 -49.27
CA THR A 7 -37.28 -10.81 -48.09
C THR A 7 -35.79 -10.45 -48.06
N LEU A 8 -35.47 -9.16 -48.21
CA LEU A 8 -34.11 -8.63 -48.13
C LEU A 8 -33.72 -8.42 -46.67
N LEU A 9 -32.77 -9.21 -46.15
CA LEU A 9 -32.22 -9.05 -44.80
C LEU A 9 -31.11 -7.97 -44.83
N MET A 10 -31.38 -6.81 -44.25
CA MET A 10 -30.43 -5.70 -44.18
C MET A 10 -29.59 -5.85 -42.90
N ILE A 11 -28.33 -6.26 -43.03
CA ILE A 11 -27.39 -6.38 -41.92
C ILE A 11 -26.83 -4.98 -41.60
N PHE A 12 -27.26 -4.40 -40.48
CA PHE A 12 -26.64 -3.19 -39.92
C PHE A 12 -25.32 -3.58 -39.24
N PHE A 13 -24.19 -3.30 -39.88
CA PHE A 13 -22.90 -3.26 -39.18
C PHE A 13 -22.85 -1.97 -38.35
N GLY A 14 -23.14 -2.09 -37.06
CA GLY A 14 -22.88 -1.01 -36.10
C GLY A 14 -21.37 -0.78 -35.99
N PHE A 15 -20.88 0.34 -36.50
CA PHE A 15 -19.54 0.81 -36.17
C PHE A 15 -19.53 1.26 -34.70
N SER A 16 -19.12 0.38 -33.80
CA SER A 16 -18.72 0.78 -32.45
C SER A 16 -17.47 1.65 -32.56
N LYS A 17 -17.60 2.94 -32.24
CA LYS A 17 -16.43 3.79 -31.99
C LYS A 17 -15.71 3.23 -30.77
N PHE A 18 -14.59 2.55 -30.97
CA PHE A 18 -13.64 2.30 -29.91
C PHE A 18 -13.01 3.65 -29.56
N ASN A 19 -13.45 4.26 -28.46
CA ASN A 19 -12.71 5.36 -27.87
C ASN A 19 -11.43 4.75 -27.28
N ILE A 20 -10.29 5.05 -27.89
CA ILE A 20 -8.99 4.81 -27.26
C ILE A 20 -8.93 5.82 -26.12
N VAL A 21 -9.14 5.34 -24.89
CA VAL A 21 -8.91 6.14 -23.69
C VAL A 21 -7.40 6.20 -23.50
N ASN A 22 -6.79 7.32 -23.86
CA ASN A 22 -5.40 7.55 -23.51
C ASN A 22 -5.34 7.87 -22.01
N SER A 23 -4.53 7.12 -21.27
CA SER A 23 -4.18 7.49 -19.90
C SER A 23 -3.54 8.88 -19.90
N GLN A 24 -3.75 9.63 -18.81
CA GLN A 24 -2.98 10.86 -18.60
C GLN A 24 -1.49 10.51 -18.58
N ILE A 25 -0.68 11.19 -19.38
CA ILE A 25 0.77 10.97 -19.40
C ILE A 25 1.42 11.95 -18.43
N LEU A 26 2.24 11.43 -17.51
CA LEU A 26 3.13 12.23 -16.68
C LEU A 26 4.49 12.32 -17.38
N TYR A 27 5.00 13.54 -17.59
CA TYR A 27 6.37 13.74 -18.10
C TYR A 27 7.33 14.19 -17.00
N ASN A 28 6.82 14.99 -16.06
CA ASN A 28 7.58 15.54 -14.97
C ASN A 28 6.69 15.88 -13.77
N SER A 29 7.29 16.02 -12.59
CA SER A 29 6.62 16.44 -11.36
C SER A 29 7.57 17.13 -10.39
N ASN A 30 7.04 17.99 -9.53
CA ASN A 30 7.77 18.51 -8.36
C ASN A 30 7.74 17.52 -7.18
N LEU A 31 6.98 16.43 -7.30
CA LEU A 31 6.96 15.34 -6.35
C LEU A 31 7.91 14.23 -6.81
N PRO A 32 8.43 13.41 -5.89
CA PRO A 32 9.13 12.19 -6.24
C PRO A 32 8.29 11.31 -7.16
N ILE A 33 8.94 10.66 -8.12
CA ILE A 33 8.29 9.76 -9.08
C ILE A 33 8.68 8.33 -8.72
N VAL A 34 7.69 7.50 -8.45
CA VAL A 34 7.83 6.05 -8.24
C VAL A 34 7.47 5.34 -9.53
N ILE A 35 8.39 4.53 -10.03
CA ILE A 35 8.22 3.74 -11.26
C ILE A 35 8.30 2.26 -10.89
N ILE A 36 7.27 1.51 -11.28
CA ILE A 36 7.17 0.07 -11.07
C ILE A 36 7.04 -0.61 -12.43
N ASN A 37 7.85 -1.64 -12.65
CA ASN A 37 7.74 -2.47 -13.84
C ASN A 37 7.48 -3.92 -13.42
N THR A 38 6.28 -4.39 -13.74
CA THR A 38 5.79 -5.74 -13.46
C THR A 38 5.99 -6.69 -14.64
N GLY A 39 6.43 -6.17 -15.80
CA GLY A 39 6.46 -6.91 -17.05
C GLY A 39 5.06 -7.18 -17.62
N GLY A 40 4.04 -6.42 -17.19
CA GLY A 40 2.64 -6.64 -17.54
C GLY A 40 1.95 -7.73 -16.70
N ALA A 41 2.58 -8.18 -15.60
CA ALA A 41 1.98 -9.14 -14.69
C ALA A 41 0.83 -8.53 -13.89
N TYR A 42 -0.20 -9.34 -13.61
CA TYR A 42 -1.28 -8.94 -12.71
C TYR A 42 -0.78 -8.91 -11.27
N ILE A 43 -1.03 -7.81 -10.55
CA ILE A 43 -0.70 -7.65 -9.13
C ILE A 43 -1.88 -8.22 -8.30
N PRO A 44 -1.71 -9.35 -7.59
CA PRO A 44 -2.76 -9.96 -6.79
C PRO A 44 -2.93 -9.29 -5.42
N ASP A 45 -3.87 -9.77 -4.61
CA ASP A 45 -3.98 -9.44 -3.17
C ASP A 45 -2.89 -10.13 -2.35
N GLU A 46 -2.67 -11.42 -2.62
CA GLU A 46 -1.59 -12.22 -2.06
C GLU A 46 -1.33 -13.39 -3.04
N PRO A 47 -0.09 -13.87 -3.22
CA PRO A 47 1.16 -13.35 -2.63
C PRO A 47 1.77 -12.18 -3.41
N LYS A 48 2.70 -11.46 -2.79
CA LYS A 48 3.55 -10.48 -3.48
C LYS A 48 4.25 -11.10 -4.69
N ILE A 49 4.30 -10.34 -5.79
CA ILE A 49 5.07 -10.70 -6.98
C ILE A 49 6.34 -9.84 -7.10
N PRO A 50 7.47 -10.39 -7.59
CA PRO A 50 8.71 -9.63 -7.77
C PRO A 50 8.58 -8.64 -8.93
N VAL A 51 8.99 -7.40 -8.71
CA VAL A 51 8.96 -6.32 -9.70
C VAL A 51 10.18 -5.42 -9.60
N ASN A 52 10.49 -4.68 -10.66
CA ASN A 52 11.45 -3.58 -10.57
C ASN A 52 10.79 -2.38 -9.90
N PHE A 53 11.50 -1.76 -8.95
CA PHE A 53 11.04 -0.63 -8.17
C PHE A 53 12.08 0.49 -8.17
N GLN A 54 11.67 1.67 -8.63
CA GLN A 54 12.55 2.81 -8.85
C GLN A 54 11.93 4.08 -8.27
N ILE A 55 12.77 4.96 -7.73
CA ILE A 55 12.38 6.27 -7.23
C ILE A 55 13.33 7.34 -7.79
N ILE A 56 12.73 8.38 -8.36
CA ILE A 56 13.39 9.61 -8.82
C ILE A 56 12.99 10.75 -7.89
N ASP A 57 13.99 11.40 -7.28
CA ASP A 57 13.82 12.64 -6.52
C ASP A 57 15.09 13.50 -6.62
N ASN A 58 15.05 14.58 -7.40
CA ASN A 58 16.11 15.56 -7.59
C ASN A 58 16.18 16.56 -6.44
N GLY A 59 15.28 16.45 -5.45
CA GLY A 59 15.24 17.29 -4.26
C GLY A 59 14.32 18.50 -4.37
N ILE A 60 14.23 19.24 -3.27
CA ILE A 60 13.26 20.32 -3.09
C ILE A 60 13.45 21.41 -4.14
N GLY A 61 12.38 21.71 -4.88
CA GLY A 61 12.35 22.78 -5.88
C GLY A 61 13.02 22.43 -7.21
N VAL A 62 13.51 21.19 -7.36
CA VAL A 62 14.06 20.68 -8.62
C VAL A 62 13.04 19.75 -9.25
N LEU A 63 12.76 19.96 -10.54
CA LEU A 63 11.79 19.18 -11.27
C LEU A 63 12.33 17.75 -11.52
N ASN A 64 11.49 16.73 -11.29
CA ASN A 64 11.77 15.34 -11.62
C ASN A 64 11.23 15.02 -13.01
N ASN A 65 12.02 14.38 -13.88
CA ASN A 65 11.56 13.86 -15.16
C ASN A 65 11.45 12.33 -15.11
N ILE A 66 10.47 11.76 -15.81
CA ILE A 66 10.31 10.30 -15.89
C ILE A 66 11.51 9.58 -16.53
N ASN A 67 12.32 10.30 -17.32
CA ASN A 67 13.50 9.76 -17.99
C ASN A 67 14.80 10.04 -17.22
N ASP A 68 14.72 10.67 -16.04
CA ASP A 68 15.89 10.86 -15.20
C ASP A 68 16.40 9.50 -14.70
N PHE A 69 17.68 9.43 -14.39
CA PHE A 69 18.23 8.26 -13.72
C PHE A 69 17.57 8.11 -12.33
N PRO A 70 17.14 6.90 -11.92
CA PRO A 70 16.55 6.65 -10.60
C PRO A 70 17.60 6.83 -9.50
N ASN A 71 17.71 8.07 -9.05
CA ASN A 71 18.76 8.55 -8.16
C ASN A 71 18.48 8.31 -6.68
N HIS A 72 17.22 8.01 -6.31
CA HIS A 72 16.84 7.79 -4.90
C HIS A 72 16.79 6.31 -4.54
N TYR A 73 16.19 5.48 -5.40
CA TYR A 73 16.21 4.03 -5.25
C TYR A 73 16.11 3.35 -6.62
N ASN A 74 16.85 2.26 -6.79
CA ASN A 74 16.81 1.43 -7.99
C ASN A 74 17.10 -0.03 -7.62
N GLY A 75 16.05 -0.84 -7.53
CA GLY A 75 16.15 -2.23 -7.09
C GLY A 75 14.88 -3.03 -7.35
N PHE A 76 14.69 -4.09 -6.57
CA PHE A 76 13.52 -4.95 -6.66
C PHE A 76 12.62 -4.78 -5.43
N CYS A 77 11.36 -5.14 -5.58
CA CYS A 77 10.46 -5.35 -4.46
C CYS A 77 9.46 -6.46 -4.78
N GLY A 78 8.87 -7.04 -3.75
CA GLY A 78 7.57 -7.70 -3.83
C GLY A 78 6.46 -6.65 -3.83
N ILE A 79 5.46 -6.80 -4.69
CA ILE A 79 4.25 -5.97 -4.68
C ILE A 79 2.97 -6.81 -4.67
N GLU A 80 2.01 -6.36 -3.89
CA GLU A 80 0.63 -6.87 -3.86
C GLU A 80 -0.35 -5.69 -3.69
N THR A 81 -1.60 -5.89 -4.06
CA THR A 81 -2.68 -4.97 -3.68
C THR A 81 -2.95 -5.12 -2.19
N ARG A 82 -3.41 -4.05 -1.54
CA ARG A 82 -3.74 -4.08 -0.12
C ARG A 82 -5.05 -3.38 0.20
N GLY A 83 -5.51 -3.66 1.41
CA GLY A 83 -6.74 -3.12 1.98
C GLY A 83 -7.84 -4.16 1.88
N ASN A 84 -9.05 -3.76 2.24
CA ASN A 84 -10.20 -4.67 2.19
C ASN A 84 -11.24 -4.09 1.22
N SER A 85 -12.17 -3.26 1.71
CA SER A 85 -13.13 -2.56 0.86
C SER A 85 -12.47 -1.69 -0.22
N THR A 86 -11.30 -1.13 0.05
CA THR A 86 -10.56 -0.29 -0.91
C THR A 86 -10.05 -1.05 -2.13
N GLN A 87 -9.94 -2.38 -2.06
CA GLN A 87 -9.58 -3.19 -3.22
C GLN A 87 -10.67 -3.21 -4.29
N GLY A 88 -11.92 -2.89 -3.94
CA GLY A 88 -13.02 -2.79 -4.90
C GLY A 88 -12.92 -1.58 -5.84
N PHE A 89 -12.05 -0.60 -5.56
CA PHE A 89 -11.88 0.58 -6.40
C PHE A 89 -10.85 0.35 -7.51
N ASP A 90 -10.99 1.04 -8.65
CA ASP A 90 -10.05 0.91 -9.77
C ASP A 90 -8.63 1.32 -9.38
N LYS A 91 -8.50 2.42 -8.63
CA LYS A 91 -7.22 2.90 -8.11
C LYS A 91 -6.83 2.13 -6.85
N LYS A 92 -6.00 1.10 -7.04
CA LYS A 92 -5.53 0.21 -5.97
C LYS A 92 -4.50 0.88 -5.07
N THR A 93 -4.51 0.48 -3.80
CA THR A 93 -3.43 0.74 -2.84
C THR A 93 -2.55 -0.50 -2.82
N TYR A 94 -1.23 -0.32 -2.70
CA TYR A 94 -0.26 -1.41 -2.77
C TYR A 94 0.54 -1.54 -1.47
N SER A 95 0.85 -2.78 -1.12
CA SER A 95 1.86 -3.15 -0.13
C SER A 95 3.12 -3.54 -0.90
N ILE A 96 4.27 -3.00 -0.50
CA ILE A 96 5.56 -3.32 -1.11
C ILE A 96 6.56 -3.77 -0.05
N GLU A 97 7.42 -4.70 -0.42
CA GLU A 97 8.50 -5.24 0.42
C GLU A 97 9.78 -5.25 -0.39
N LEU A 98 10.79 -4.51 0.04
CA LEU A 98 12.03 -4.36 -0.73
C LEU A 98 12.79 -5.69 -0.75
N TRP A 99 13.19 -6.12 -1.94
CA TRP A 99 13.91 -7.38 -2.15
C TRP A 99 15.24 -7.15 -2.86
N ASN A 100 16.21 -8.03 -2.59
CA ASN A 100 17.44 -8.13 -3.35
C ASN A 100 17.22 -8.97 -4.63
N SER A 101 18.28 -9.18 -5.43
CA SER A 101 18.21 -9.97 -6.67
C SER A 101 17.88 -11.45 -6.48
N ASN A 102 17.96 -11.97 -5.24
CA ASN A 102 17.64 -13.34 -4.87
C ASN A 102 16.21 -13.48 -4.32
N ASN A 103 15.40 -12.41 -4.35
CA ASN A 103 14.08 -12.32 -3.70
C ASN A 103 14.13 -12.49 -2.18
N GLU A 104 15.21 -12.01 -1.55
CA GLU A 104 15.34 -11.96 -0.09
C GLU A 104 15.12 -10.53 0.39
N ASP A 105 14.59 -10.37 1.60
CA ASP A 105 14.30 -9.07 2.19
C ASP A 105 15.56 -8.20 2.28
N THR A 106 15.40 -6.93 1.92
CA THR A 106 16.41 -5.89 2.09
C THR A 106 15.74 -4.62 2.58
N SER A 107 16.49 -3.73 3.20
CA SER A 107 15.93 -2.51 3.78
C SER A 107 16.67 -1.29 3.24
N ALA A 108 15.95 -0.22 2.94
CA ALA A 108 16.51 1.03 2.47
C ALA A 108 15.76 2.23 3.05
N SER A 109 16.44 3.36 3.21
CA SER A 109 15.80 4.62 3.60
C SER A 109 15.19 5.28 2.36
N LEU A 110 13.88 5.13 2.18
CA LEU A 110 13.16 5.73 1.05
C LEU A 110 12.77 7.18 1.36
N LEU A 111 13.13 8.10 0.46
CA LEU A 111 12.89 9.54 0.56
C LEU A 111 13.32 10.19 1.89
N GLY A 112 14.36 9.64 2.52
CA GLY A 112 14.87 10.10 3.82
C GLY A 112 14.00 9.68 5.02
N MET A 113 13.09 8.74 4.83
CA MET A 113 12.38 8.03 5.90
C MET A 113 13.26 6.87 6.39
N GLY A 114 13.21 6.54 7.68
CA GLY A 114 14.10 5.55 8.32
C GLY A 114 14.17 4.21 7.59
N LYS A 115 15.28 3.47 7.74
CA LYS A 115 15.56 2.29 6.92
C LYS A 115 14.54 1.17 7.19
N GLU A 116 13.84 0.70 6.16
CA GLU A 116 12.85 -0.38 6.29
C GLU A 116 12.70 -1.18 4.99
N GLU A 117 12.15 -2.39 5.11
CA GLU A 117 11.80 -3.27 4.00
C GLU A 117 10.32 -3.11 3.59
N ASP A 118 9.44 -2.87 4.56
CA ASP A 118 7.99 -2.82 4.38
C ASP A 118 7.47 -1.40 4.15
N TRP A 119 6.88 -1.14 2.98
CA TRP A 119 6.29 0.16 2.64
C TRP A 119 4.90 0.03 2.05
N ILE A 120 4.18 1.16 2.02
CA ILE A 120 2.83 1.24 1.47
C ILE A 120 2.77 2.36 0.44
N LEU A 121 2.23 2.05 -0.74
CA LEU A 121 1.76 3.04 -1.71
C LEU A 121 0.26 3.22 -1.53
N HIS A 122 -0.15 4.24 -0.78
CA HIS A 122 -1.55 4.48 -0.47
C HIS A 122 -2.22 5.42 -1.47
N ALA A 123 -3.26 4.91 -2.15
CA ALA A 123 -3.98 5.66 -3.19
C ALA A 123 -4.86 6.80 -2.68
N MET A 124 -5.22 6.77 -1.39
CA MET A 124 -6.20 7.68 -0.76
C MET A 124 -7.50 7.82 -1.57
N VAL A 125 -7.92 6.76 -2.27
CA VAL A 125 -8.93 6.82 -3.35
C VAL A 125 -10.29 7.38 -2.91
N ILE A 126 -10.71 7.10 -1.67
CA ILE A 126 -11.98 7.59 -1.11
C ILE A 126 -11.87 9.07 -0.69
N ASP A 127 -10.67 9.51 -0.31
CA ASP A 127 -10.42 10.86 0.14
C ASP A 127 -10.26 11.81 -1.06
N LYS A 128 -11.36 12.46 -1.45
CA LYS A 128 -11.37 13.48 -2.53
C LYS A 128 -10.38 14.63 -2.30
N SER A 129 -9.99 14.89 -1.06
CA SER A 129 -9.01 15.94 -0.74
C SER A 129 -7.57 15.43 -0.77
N GLN A 130 -7.37 14.11 -0.70
CA GLN A 130 -6.07 13.45 -0.64
C GLN A 130 -5.14 13.97 0.47
N VAL A 131 -5.69 14.59 1.51
CA VAL A 131 -4.94 15.17 2.62
C VAL A 131 -5.26 14.56 3.97
N ARG A 132 -6.38 13.84 4.17
CA ARG A 132 -6.84 13.47 5.51
C ARG A 132 -5.87 12.55 6.24
N ILE A 133 -5.35 11.52 5.57
CA ILE A 133 -4.34 10.61 6.13
C ILE A 133 -3.03 11.36 6.42
N PRO A 134 -2.35 11.96 5.42
CA PRO A 134 -1.08 12.65 5.66
C PRO A 134 -1.19 13.81 6.64
N PHE A 135 -2.31 14.56 6.63
CA PHE A 135 -2.56 15.63 7.58
C PHE A 135 -2.71 15.12 9.02
N SER A 136 -3.35 13.97 9.21
CA SER A 136 -3.48 13.36 10.55
C SER A 136 -2.12 12.93 11.09
N PHE A 137 -1.29 12.29 10.26
CA PHE A 137 0.09 11.94 10.63
C PHE A 137 0.91 13.19 10.96
N TYR A 138 0.83 14.20 10.09
CA TYR A 138 1.51 15.47 10.30
C TYR A 138 1.10 16.12 11.62
N LEU A 139 -0.20 16.23 11.93
CA LEU A 139 -0.65 16.83 13.19
C LEU A 139 -0.14 16.05 14.40
N PHE A 140 -0.18 14.73 14.37
CA PHE A 140 0.27 13.90 15.50
C PHE A 140 1.78 14.03 15.74
N GLN A 141 2.57 14.07 14.65
CA GLN A 141 4.00 14.37 14.69
C GLN A 141 4.28 15.77 15.24
N ARG A 142 3.49 16.78 14.85
CA ARG A 142 3.61 18.15 15.35
C ARG A 142 3.26 18.30 16.82
N MET A 143 2.53 17.35 17.40
CA MET A 143 2.29 17.26 18.85
C MET A 143 3.42 16.53 19.60
N GLY A 144 4.46 16.06 18.90
CA GLY A 144 5.60 15.35 19.49
C GLY A 144 5.38 13.84 19.66
N HIS A 145 4.37 13.27 18.99
CA HIS A 145 4.12 11.84 19.01
C HIS A 145 4.59 11.16 17.72
N TYR A 146 4.90 9.86 17.81
CA TYR A 146 5.17 9.05 16.63
C TYR A 146 3.92 8.87 15.76
N ALA A 147 4.04 9.19 14.47
CA ALA A 147 3.20 8.64 13.41
C ALA A 147 4.11 8.24 12.25
N SER A 148 3.67 7.25 11.45
CA SER A 148 4.37 6.83 10.23
C SER A 148 4.79 8.02 9.39
N ASN A 149 6.07 8.07 8.99
CA ASN A 149 6.49 9.02 7.98
C ASN A 149 5.87 8.69 6.63
N TRP A 150 5.73 9.73 5.83
CA TRP A 150 5.08 9.66 4.54
C TRP A 150 5.62 10.75 3.61
N ARG A 151 5.54 10.49 2.31
CA ARG A 151 5.81 11.46 1.25
C ARG A 151 4.78 11.31 0.13
N TYR A 152 4.30 12.43 -0.39
CA TYR A 152 3.54 12.41 -1.64
C TYR A 152 4.45 11.98 -2.79
N VAL A 153 3.94 11.11 -3.65
CA VAL A 153 4.65 10.59 -4.82
C VAL A 153 3.71 10.47 -6.01
N GLU A 154 4.26 10.62 -7.21
CA GLU A 154 3.58 10.22 -8.45
C GLU A 154 3.90 8.76 -8.76
N LEU A 155 2.88 7.95 -9.07
CA LEU A 155 3.08 6.53 -9.35
C LEU A 155 2.89 6.23 -10.84
N ILE A 156 3.83 5.47 -11.41
CA ILE A 156 3.75 4.89 -12.76
C ILE A 156 3.94 3.37 -12.62
N ILE A 157 3.06 2.58 -13.23
CA ILE A 157 3.17 1.12 -13.30
C ILE A 157 3.11 0.69 -14.76
N ASP A 158 4.15 0.03 -15.26
CA ASP A 158 4.27 -0.43 -16.66
C ASP A 158 4.06 0.68 -17.69
N GLY A 159 4.52 1.90 -17.38
CA GLY A 159 4.33 3.09 -18.21
C GLY A 159 2.99 3.80 -18.02
N ASP A 160 2.04 3.18 -17.33
CA ASP A 160 0.74 3.79 -17.02
C ASP A 160 0.82 4.63 -15.76
N TYR A 161 0.58 5.93 -15.90
CA TYR A 161 0.46 6.83 -14.77
C TYR A 161 -0.80 6.51 -13.93
N ARG A 162 -0.59 6.26 -12.64
CA ARG A 162 -1.64 5.91 -11.66
C ARG A 162 -2.06 7.10 -10.79
N GLY A 163 -1.46 8.28 -10.98
CA GLY A 163 -1.77 9.48 -10.22
C GLY A 163 -0.98 9.61 -8.92
N LEU A 164 -1.45 10.55 -8.08
CA LEU A 164 -0.89 10.84 -6.76
C LEU A 164 -1.11 9.69 -5.76
N TYR A 165 -0.06 9.35 -5.02
CA TYR A 165 -0.08 8.44 -3.88
C TYR A 165 0.63 9.10 -2.69
N ILE A 166 0.48 8.53 -1.49
CA ILE A 166 1.53 8.66 -0.47
C ILE A 166 2.33 7.37 -0.43
N LEU A 167 3.66 7.48 -0.45
CA LEU A 167 4.55 6.45 0.03
C LEU A 167 4.65 6.62 1.55
N CYS A 168 4.27 5.62 2.33
CA CYS A 168 4.31 5.71 3.78
C CYS A 168 4.87 4.44 4.43
N GLU A 169 5.46 4.63 5.60
CA GLU A 169 5.97 3.57 6.44
C GLU A 169 4.83 2.66 6.93
N LYS A 170 5.05 1.34 6.89
CA LYS A 170 4.17 0.39 7.57
C LYS A 170 4.43 0.46 9.08
N ILE A 171 3.36 0.41 9.88
CA ILE A 171 3.50 0.34 11.34
C ILE A 171 4.07 -1.04 11.70
N LYS A 172 5.29 -1.04 12.24
CA LYS A 172 6.01 -2.22 12.71
C LYS A 172 6.87 -1.82 13.90
N ARG A 173 7.28 -2.81 14.70
CA ARG A 173 8.27 -2.62 15.76
C ARG A 173 9.64 -2.48 15.09
N ASP A 174 10.25 -1.32 15.23
CA ASP A 174 11.60 -0.99 14.78
C ASP A 174 12.05 0.30 15.47
N ASP A 175 13.36 0.51 15.59
CA ASP A 175 13.96 1.66 16.29
C ASP A 175 13.62 2.99 15.59
N ASP A 176 13.47 2.99 14.25
CA ASP A 176 13.02 4.15 13.47
C ASP A 176 11.47 4.20 13.31
N ARG A 177 10.72 3.36 14.04
CA ARG A 177 9.25 3.22 13.95
C ARG A 177 8.60 3.22 15.34
N VAL A 178 7.86 2.16 15.67
CA VAL A 178 7.32 1.93 17.00
C VAL A 178 8.44 1.33 17.84
N ASP A 179 9.22 2.20 18.47
CA ASP A 179 10.31 1.85 19.38
C ASP A 179 9.73 1.31 20.70
N ILE A 180 9.52 0.00 20.72
CA ILE A 180 9.09 -0.77 21.89
C ILE A 180 9.98 -2.01 22.04
N ALA A 181 10.13 -2.45 23.28
CA ALA A 181 10.97 -3.59 23.62
C ALA A 181 10.58 -4.84 22.83
N LYS A 182 11.60 -5.57 22.35
CA LYS A 182 11.41 -6.91 21.80
C LYS A 182 11.15 -7.88 22.95
N LEU A 183 10.19 -8.78 22.77
CA LEU A 183 9.96 -9.91 23.68
C LEU A 183 10.73 -11.13 23.17
N ASP A 184 11.42 -11.82 24.08
CA ASP A 184 12.08 -13.09 23.86
C ASP A 184 11.20 -14.26 24.35
N ASP A 185 11.52 -15.49 23.92
CA ASP A 185 10.68 -16.67 24.17
C ASP A 185 10.55 -17.03 25.67
N ASP A 186 11.48 -16.55 26.51
CA ASP A 186 11.51 -16.76 27.96
C ASP A 186 10.94 -15.58 28.78
N ASP A 187 10.47 -14.51 28.13
CA ASP A 187 9.80 -13.36 28.75
C ASP A 187 8.35 -13.69 29.17
N ILE A 188 8.16 -14.72 29.99
CA ILE A 188 6.83 -15.29 30.33
C ILE A 188 6.32 -14.91 31.73
N TYR A 189 7.06 -14.10 32.49
CA TYR A 189 6.64 -13.66 33.84
C TYR A 189 7.30 -12.34 34.26
N GLY A 190 6.73 -11.71 35.29
CA GLY A 190 7.30 -10.51 35.91
C GLY A 190 7.40 -9.32 34.94
N ASP A 191 8.42 -8.48 35.15
CA ASP A 191 8.65 -7.27 34.35
C ASP A 191 8.99 -7.59 32.89
N SER A 192 9.67 -8.72 32.64
CA SER A 192 9.97 -9.22 31.28
C SER A 192 8.71 -9.38 30.41
N LEU A 193 7.61 -9.89 30.97
CA LEU A 193 6.34 -10.04 30.26
C LEU A 193 5.66 -8.70 29.93
N THR A 194 6.11 -7.58 30.52
CA THR A 194 5.53 -6.25 30.28
C THR A 194 6.15 -5.50 29.10
N GLY A 195 6.90 -6.20 28.23
CA GLY A 195 7.57 -5.64 27.06
C GLY A 195 6.64 -5.06 25.98
N GLY A 196 7.13 -5.00 24.73
CA GLY A 196 6.42 -4.32 23.65
C GLY A 196 5.26 -5.13 23.07
N TYR A 197 4.07 -4.54 23.06
CA TYR A 197 2.91 -5.08 22.36
C TYR A 197 2.36 -4.10 21.34
N ILE A 198 1.96 -4.62 20.18
CA ILE A 198 1.16 -3.89 19.19
C ILE A 198 -0.16 -4.64 19.04
N LEU A 199 -1.25 -3.93 19.32
CA LEU A 199 -2.61 -4.43 19.12
C LEU A 199 -3.21 -3.78 17.88
N ARG A 200 -3.99 -4.54 17.12
CA ARG A 200 -4.67 -4.08 15.92
C ARG A 200 -6.17 -4.16 16.10
N LEU A 201 -6.86 -3.06 15.82
CA LEU A 201 -8.31 -3.01 15.68
C LEU A 201 -8.63 -2.87 14.19
N ASP A 202 -9.00 -3.97 13.55
CA ASP A 202 -9.22 -4.03 12.10
C ASP A 202 -10.19 -5.15 11.74
N TRP A 203 -10.46 -5.31 10.44
CA TRP A 203 -11.25 -6.40 9.90
C TRP A 203 -10.75 -7.76 10.40
N LEU A 204 -11.70 -8.60 10.80
CA LEU A 204 -11.42 -9.95 11.27
C LEU A 204 -11.37 -10.91 10.08
N GLY A 205 -10.21 -11.54 9.89
CA GLY A 205 -10.08 -12.70 9.02
C GLY A 205 -10.55 -13.98 9.72
N TYR A 206 -10.66 -15.07 8.96
CA TYR A 206 -11.07 -16.38 9.49
C TYR A 206 -10.14 -16.89 10.61
N TYR A 207 -8.86 -16.50 10.57
CA TYR A 207 -7.84 -16.87 11.54
C TYR A 207 -7.37 -15.69 12.42
N SER A 208 -8.18 -14.64 12.56
CA SER A 208 -7.83 -13.52 13.45
C SER A 208 -7.81 -13.99 14.90
N GLN A 209 -6.64 -13.95 15.51
CA GLN A 209 -6.41 -14.29 16.90
C GLN A 209 -6.24 -13.02 17.74
N GLY A 210 -6.75 -13.04 18.98
CA GLY A 210 -6.88 -11.84 19.80
C GLY A 210 -7.74 -12.06 21.04
N PHE A 211 -8.14 -10.97 21.67
CA PHE A 211 -9.01 -10.98 22.85
C PHE A 211 -10.13 -9.94 22.76
N SER A 212 -11.25 -10.26 23.41
CA SER A 212 -12.37 -9.33 23.57
C SER A 212 -12.15 -8.42 24.76
N SER A 213 -12.42 -7.13 24.59
CA SER A 213 -12.42 -6.16 25.67
C SER A 213 -13.74 -6.21 26.47
N ASN A 214 -13.76 -5.53 27.63
CA ASN A 214 -14.99 -5.34 28.41
C ASN A 214 -15.92 -4.25 27.84
N TYR A 215 -15.55 -3.62 26.73
CA TYR A 215 -16.30 -2.53 26.10
C TYR A 215 -16.87 -2.97 24.76
N TYR A 216 -18.11 -2.56 24.48
CA TYR A 216 -18.77 -2.83 23.21
C TYR A 216 -18.17 -1.99 22.08
N SER A 217 -18.14 -2.56 20.88
CA SER A 217 -17.87 -1.84 19.63
C SER A 217 -18.91 -0.76 19.39
N GLN A 218 -18.65 0.15 18.45
CA GLN A 218 -19.58 1.23 18.10
C GLN A 218 -20.97 0.73 17.69
N SER A 219 -21.07 -0.50 17.16
CA SER A 219 -22.34 -1.14 16.83
C SER A 219 -23.19 -1.52 18.05
N GLY A 220 -22.57 -1.65 19.24
CA GLY A 220 -23.22 -2.06 20.49
C GLY A 220 -23.50 -3.55 20.62
N TYR A 221 -23.36 -4.34 19.55
CA TYR A 221 -23.74 -5.76 19.55
C TYR A 221 -22.62 -6.70 20.03
N PHE A 222 -21.37 -6.34 19.76
CA PHE A 222 -20.21 -7.18 20.05
C PHE A 222 -19.14 -6.39 20.81
N PRO A 223 -18.44 -7.02 21.77
CA PRO A 223 -17.24 -6.44 22.36
C PRO A 223 -16.22 -6.01 21.31
N LEU A 224 -15.45 -4.95 21.59
CA LEU A 224 -14.27 -4.63 20.78
C LEU A 224 -13.29 -5.79 20.87
N PHE A 225 -12.88 -6.31 19.72
CA PHE A 225 -11.91 -7.39 19.61
C PHE A 225 -10.55 -6.83 19.17
N TYR A 226 -9.56 -6.97 20.04
CA TYR A 226 -8.18 -6.57 19.76
C TYR A 226 -7.42 -7.76 19.19
N GLN A 227 -6.85 -7.60 18.00
CA GLN A 227 -6.02 -8.60 17.37
C GLN A 227 -4.56 -8.44 17.83
N TRP A 228 -3.87 -9.56 18.07
CA TRP A 228 -2.43 -9.52 18.36
C TRP A 228 -1.65 -9.28 17.07
N TYR A 229 -0.97 -8.14 16.98
CA TYR A 229 -0.14 -7.79 15.84
C TYR A 229 1.34 -8.10 16.09
N TYR A 230 1.82 -7.70 17.27
CA TYR A 230 3.12 -8.06 17.83
C TYR A 230 3.00 -8.27 19.36
N PRO A 231 3.56 -9.36 19.93
CA PRO A 231 4.02 -10.57 19.23
C PRO A 231 2.93 -11.20 18.37
N LYS A 232 3.32 -12.12 17.47
CA LYS A 232 2.33 -12.91 16.72
C LYS A 232 1.55 -13.80 17.67
N ALA A 233 0.30 -14.08 17.30
CA ALA A 233 -0.61 -14.87 18.11
C ALA A 233 -0.04 -16.24 18.53
N ASP A 234 0.67 -16.90 17.63
CA ASP A 234 1.29 -18.20 17.89
C ASP A 234 2.40 -18.16 18.96
N ASN A 235 2.88 -16.95 19.28
CA ASN A 235 3.88 -16.71 20.34
C ASN A 235 3.23 -16.23 21.65
N ILE A 236 1.89 -16.20 21.74
CA ILE A 236 1.18 -15.76 22.94
C ILE A 236 0.70 -16.97 23.73
N GLN A 237 1.11 -17.05 24.99
CA GLN A 237 0.65 -18.05 25.96
C GLN A 237 -0.46 -17.44 26.83
N ILE A 238 -1.59 -18.13 26.96
CA ILE A 238 -2.78 -17.69 27.71
C ILE A 238 -2.99 -18.57 28.93
#